data_AF-A0A072NUL4-F1
#
_entry.id   AF-A0A072NUL4-F1
#
_cell.length_a   1.000
_cell.length_b   1.000
_cell.length_c   1.000
_cell.angle_alpha   90.00
_cell.angle_beta   90.00
_cell.angle_gamma   90.00
#
_symmetry.space_group_name_H-M   'P 1'
#
loop_
_entity.id
_entity.type
_entity.pdbx_description
1 polymer ?
#
loop_
_entity_poly.entity_id
_entity_poly.type
_entity_poly.pdbx_seq_one_letter_code
_entity_poly.pdbx_strand_id
1 'polypeptide(L)'
;MSETLYFDLMGITPRGHFDTAYDKIGPYFASANIAYKDLEVTAVTNDFGYSTMVQHYWGKTSDGNEFDFTYRVTAMFRRIGGKFKWIHEHLSFPVDIASRKADFSSELDAMKSLYVQR
;
A
#
# COMPACT_ATOMS: atom_id res chain seq x y z
N MET A 1 1.06 -20.94 -4.18
CA MET A 1 0.47 -19.62 -4.49
C MET A 1 0.37 -18.84 -3.19
N SER A 2 0.72 -17.57 -3.22
CA SER A 2 0.59 -16.68 -2.06
C SER A 2 -0.89 -16.55 -1.63
N GLU A 3 -1.17 -16.81 -0.35
CA GLU A 3 -2.50 -16.66 0.26
C GLU A 3 -2.81 -15.20 0.65
N THR A 4 -2.01 -14.24 0.18
CA THR A 4 -2.14 -12.83 0.55
C THR A 4 -3.33 -12.20 -0.14
N LEU A 5 -4.20 -11.53 0.63
CA LEU A 5 -5.23 -10.64 0.09
C LEU A 5 -4.67 -9.23 0.00
N TYR A 6 -4.71 -8.62 -1.17
CA TYR A 6 -4.16 -7.28 -1.38
C TYR A 6 -5.27 -6.30 -1.75
N PHE A 7 -5.43 -5.24 -0.95
CA PHE A 7 -6.11 -4.03 -1.40
C PHE A 7 -5.04 -3.07 -1.88
N ASP A 8 -4.78 -3.11 -3.19
CA ASP A 8 -3.82 -2.27 -3.88
C ASP A 8 -4.42 -0.87 -4.13
N LEU A 9 -3.55 0.11 -4.38
CA LEU A 9 -3.89 1.42 -4.89
C LEU A 9 -4.65 1.33 -6.23
N MET A 10 -4.36 0.30 -7.04
CA MET A 10 -4.96 0.09 -8.37
C MET A 10 -6.10 -0.91 -8.42
N GLY A 11 -6.42 -1.62 -7.32
CA GLY A 11 -7.47 -2.62 -7.32
C GLY A 11 -7.33 -3.68 -6.23
N ILE A 12 -8.13 -4.74 -6.33
CA ILE A 12 -8.11 -5.85 -5.37
C ILE A 12 -7.42 -7.05 -6.01
N THR A 13 -6.41 -7.59 -5.33
CA THR A 13 -5.81 -8.88 -5.68
C THR A 13 -6.31 -9.95 -4.71
N PRO A 14 -7.19 -10.88 -5.14
CA PRO A 14 -7.69 -11.94 -4.29
C PRO A 14 -6.59 -12.92 -3.88
N ARG A 15 -6.84 -13.67 -2.80
CA ARG A 15 -5.93 -14.73 -2.33
C ARG A 15 -5.66 -15.73 -3.46
N GLY A 16 -4.42 -16.21 -3.56
CA GLY A 16 -3.99 -17.11 -4.62
C GLY A 16 -3.55 -16.42 -5.92
N HIS A 17 -3.80 -15.12 -6.07
CA HIS A 17 -3.50 -14.37 -7.31
C HIS A 17 -2.36 -13.36 -7.18
N PHE A 18 -1.77 -13.22 -5.98
CA PHE A 18 -0.72 -12.22 -5.73
C PHE A 18 0.47 -12.37 -6.69
N ASP A 19 0.98 -13.59 -6.87
CA ASP A 19 2.15 -13.83 -7.73
C ASP A 19 1.87 -13.33 -9.17
N THR A 20 0.69 -13.63 -9.71
CA THR A 20 0.27 -13.18 -11.05
C THR A 20 0.04 -11.67 -11.15
N ALA A 21 -0.45 -11.03 -10.09
CA ALA A 21 -0.61 -9.58 -10.07
C ALA A 21 0.74 -8.87 -9.98
N TYR A 22 1.64 -9.39 -9.14
CA TYR A 22 2.99 -8.87 -8.98
C TYR A 22 3.81 -8.96 -10.27
N ASP A 23 3.70 -10.06 -11.02
CA ASP A 23 4.38 -10.22 -12.31
C ASP A 23 3.95 -9.18 -13.37
N LYS A 24 2.78 -8.56 -13.21
CA LYS A 24 2.29 -7.51 -14.11
C LYS A 24 2.66 -6.12 -13.64
N ILE A 25 2.53 -5.87 -12.34
CA ILE A 25 2.70 -4.53 -11.74
C ILE A 25 4.16 -4.26 -11.40
N GLY A 26 4.86 -5.24 -10.84
CA GLY A 26 6.25 -5.12 -10.40
C GLY A 26 7.20 -4.65 -11.50
N PRO A 27 7.15 -5.20 -12.73
CA PRO A 27 7.97 -4.72 -13.84
C PRO A 27 7.67 -3.27 -14.25
N TYR A 28 6.42 -2.81 -14.10
CA TYR A 28 6.03 -1.45 -14.47
C TYR A 28 6.75 -0.41 -13.61
N PHE A 29 6.95 -0.72 -12.33
CA PHE A 29 7.68 0.14 -11.38
C PHE A 29 9.09 -0.37 -11.04
N ALA A 30 9.71 -1.17 -11.90
CA ALA A 30 11.00 -1.81 -11.60
C ALA A 30 12.16 -0.83 -11.35
N SER A 31 12.09 0.41 -11.85
CA SER A 31 13.11 1.46 -11.67
C SER A 31 12.74 2.47 -10.58
N ALA A 32 11.92 2.05 -9.62
CA ALA A 32 11.44 2.91 -8.55
C ALA A 32 12.40 2.99 -7.36
N ASN A 33 12.32 4.09 -6.65
CA ASN A 33 12.86 4.26 -5.32
C ASN A 33 11.72 4.21 -4.32
N ILE A 34 11.98 3.66 -3.14
CA ILE A 34 11.03 3.61 -2.04
C ILE A 34 11.66 4.10 -0.75
N ALA A 35 10.96 4.97 -0.03
CA ALA A 35 11.31 5.40 1.32
C ALA A 35 10.16 5.09 2.28
N TYR A 36 10.51 4.80 3.53
CA TYR A 36 9.59 4.41 4.57
C TYR A 36 9.64 5.43 5.71
N LYS A 37 8.46 5.79 6.23
CA LYS A 37 8.31 6.70 7.35
C LYS A 37 7.29 6.14 8.33
N ASP A 38 7.49 6.43 9.62
CA ASP A 38 6.58 6.08 10.72
C ASP A 38 6.23 4.59 10.76
N LEU A 39 7.23 3.73 10.53
CA LEU A 39 7.07 2.28 10.61
C LEU A 39 6.80 1.84 12.05
N GLU A 40 5.62 1.28 12.28
CA GLU A 40 5.29 0.55 13.50
C GLU A 40 5.14 -0.93 13.17
N VAL A 41 5.64 -1.79 14.06
CA VAL A 41 5.44 -3.23 13.99
C VAL A 41 4.95 -3.72 15.34
N THR A 42 3.79 -4.38 15.34
CA THR A 42 3.15 -4.89 16.55
C THR A 42 2.96 -6.39 16.44
N ALA A 43 3.60 -7.14 17.34
CA ALA A 43 3.32 -8.55 17.56
C ALA A 43 2.09 -8.69 18.45
N VAL A 44 1.04 -9.35 17.95
CA VAL A 44 -0.19 -9.57 18.72
C VAL A 44 -0.13 -10.94 19.43
N THR A 45 0.47 -11.93 18.76
CA THR A 45 0.76 -13.26 19.32
C THR A 45 2.11 -13.75 18.81
N ASN A 46 2.56 -14.92 19.27
CA ASN A 46 3.80 -15.56 18.76
C ASN A 46 3.76 -15.87 17.24
N ASP A 47 2.56 -15.94 16.66
CA ASP A 47 2.33 -16.37 15.29
C ASP A 47 1.59 -15.33 14.45
N PHE A 48 1.32 -14.13 14.99
CA PHE A 48 0.58 -13.09 14.27
C PHE A 48 0.99 -11.68 14.70
N GLY A 49 1.06 -10.78 13.74
CA GLY A 49 1.24 -9.36 13.99
C GLY A 49 0.80 -8.52 12.80
N TYR A 50 0.98 -7.21 12.95
CA TYR A 50 0.73 -6.25 11.90
C TYR A 50 1.82 -5.17 11.89
N SER A 51 1.87 -4.43 10.80
CA SER A 51 2.68 -3.23 10.68
C SER A 51 1.86 -2.13 10.01
N THR A 52 2.18 -0.89 10.37
CA THR A 52 1.67 0.31 9.73
C THR A 52 2.85 1.19 9.34
N MET A 53 2.72 1.90 8.23
CA MET A 53 3.75 2.84 7.77
C MET A 53 3.20 3.78 6.70
N VAL A 54 3.97 4.81 6.40
CA VAL A 54 3.84 5.64 5.20
C VAL A 54 4.98 5.30 4.25
N GLN A 55 4.66 5.10 2.97
CA GLN A 55 5.64 4.81 1.92
C GLN A 55 5.62 5.92 0.87
N HIS A 56 6.79 6.46 0.56
CA HIS A 56 7.01 7.37 -0.57
C HIS A 56 7.63 6.57 -1.71
N TYR A 57 7.00 6.63 -2.88
CA TYR A 57 7.37 5.86 -4.05
C TYR A 57 7.51 6.78 -5.26
N TRP A 58 8.69 6.78 -5.87
CA TRP A 58 8.98 7.68 -6.99
C TRP A 58 9.98 7.09 -7.97
N GLY A 59 9.94 7.54 -9.21
CA GLY A 59 10.87 7.13 -10.25
C GLY A 59 10.28 7.23 -11.63
N LYS A 60 10.70 6.31 -12.50
CA LYS A 60 10.19 6.18 -13.86
C LYS A 60 9.57 4.80 -14.06
N THR A 61 8.41 4.80 -14.69
CA THR A 61 7.74 3.58 -15.16
C THR A 61 8.53 2.99 -16.34
N SER A 62 8.26 1.73 -16.68
CA SER A 62 8.94 1.05 -17.78
C SER A 62 8.67 1.66 -19.17
N ASP A 63 7.59 2.42 -19.34
CA ASP A 63 7.27 3.21 -20.54
C ASP A 63 7.84 4.64 -20.49
N GLY A 64 8.62 4.98 -19.45
CA GLY A 64 9.38 6.23 -19.33
C GLY A 64 8.66 7.39 -18.64
N ASN A 65 7.42 7.18 -18.17
CA ASN A 65 6.66 8.21 -17.45
C ASN A 65 7.19 8.37 -16.02
N GLU A 66 7.24 9.61 -15.55
CA GLU A 66 7.60 9.90 -14.15
C GLU A 66 6.39 9.66 -13.24
N PHE A 67 6.65 9.13 -12.06
CA PHE A 67 5.68 9.04 -10.98
C PHE A 67 6.33 9.42 -9.65
N ASP A 68 5.53 10.01 -8.77
CA ASP A 68 5.91 10.40 -7.42
C ASP A 68 4.63 10.44 -6.58
N PHE A 69 4.51 9.56 -5.60
CA PHE A 69 3.37 9.54 -4.70
C PHE A 69 3.69 8.87 -3.36
N THR A 70 2.94 9.26 -2.34
CA THR A 70 3.03 8.76 -0.97
C THR A 70 1.70 8.15 -0.54
N TYR A 71 1.75 6.94 0.02
CA TYR A 71 0.58 6.18 0.46
C TYR A 71 0.76 5.57 1.83
N ARG A 72 -0.37 5.19 2.44
CA ARG A 72 -0.42 4.54 3.75
C ARG A 72 -0.52 3.04 3.57
N VAL A 73 0.15 2.29 4.43
CA VAL A 73 0.19 0.83 4.40
C VAL A 73 -0.25 0.28 5.74
N THR A 74 -1.13 -0.71 5.71
CA THR A 74 -1.33 -1.66 6.82
C THR A 74 -1.09 -3.05 6.28
N ALA A 75 -0.16 -3.77 6.90
CA ALA A 75 0.26 -5.09 6.46
C ALA A 75 0.21 -6.08 7.62
N MET A 76 -0.48 -7.21 7.43
CA MET A 76 -0.70 -8.24 8.44
C MET A 76 0.15 -9.46 8.10
N PHE A 77 0.85 -10.00 9.09
CA PHE A 77 1.70 -11.17 8.93
C PHE A 77 1.32 -12.29 9.90
N ARG A 78 1.40 -13.54 9.41
CA ARG A 78 1.14 -14.76 10.18
C ARG A 78 2.26 -15.77 9.99
N ARG A 79 2.63 -16.50 11.04
CA ARG A 79 3.55 -17.63 10.94
C ARG A 79 2.86 -18.83 10.31
N ILE A 80 3.38 -19.28 9.16
CA ILE A 80 2.87 -20.43 8.40
C ILE A 80 4.07 -21.28 7.98
N GLY A 81 4.12 -22.53 8.44
CA GLY A 81 5.27 -23.42 8.19
C GLY A 81 6.57 -22.88 8.80
N GLY A 82 6.49 -22.33 10.02
CA GLY A 82 7.63 -21.80 10.76
C GLY A 82 8.10 -20.40 10.36
N LYS A 83 7.64 -19.85 9.22
CA LYS A 83 8.04 -18.53 8.70
C LYS A 83 6.87 -17.55 8.76
N PHE A 84 7.14 -16.28 9.11
CA PHE A 84 6.16 -15.21 8.92
C PHE A 84 5.95 -14.96 7.44
N LYS A 85 4.70 -14.84 7.05
CA LYS A 85 4.25 -14.49 5.70
C LYS A 85 3.24 -13.37 5.79
N TRP A 86 3.27 -12.47 4.82
CA TRP A 86 2.15 -11.55 4.60
C TRP A 86 0.89 -12.36 4.31
N ILE A 87 -0.21 -11.95 4.91
CA ILE A 87 -1.53 -12.57 4.70
C ILE A 87 -2.58 -11.54 4.30
N HIS A 88 -2.32 -10.26 4.54
CA HIS A 88 -3.12 -9.16 4.04
C HIS A 88 -2.28 -7.89 3.96
N GLU A 89 -2.48 -7.11 2.90
CA GLU A 89 -1.99 -5.75 2.79
C GLU A 89 -3.12 -4.84 2.32
N HIS A 90 -3.16 -3.64 2.87
CA HIS A 90 -4.06 -2.58 2.49
C HIS A 90 -3.25 -1.31 2.26
N LEU A 91 -3.22 -0.88 1.01
CA LEU A 91 -2.62 0.36 0.55
C LEU A 91 -3.72 1.39 0.29
N SER A 92 -3.49 2.64 0.66
CA SER A 92 -4.50 3.68 0.40
C SER A 92 -3.94 5.08 0.31
N PHE A 93 -4.60 5.89 -0.52
CA PHE A 93 -4.53 7.34 -0.49
C PHE A 93 -5.70 7.91 0.34
N PRO A 94 -5.50 9.01 1.06
CA PRO A 94 -6.61 9.88 1.43
C PRO A 94 -7.32 10.39 0.17
N VAL A 95 -8.61 10.73 0.31
CA VAL A 95 -9.42 11.29 -0.78
C VAL A 95 -10.00 12.62 -0.33
N ASP A 96 -9.84 13.65 -1.14
CA ASP A 96 -10.58 14.90 -0.98
C ASP A 96 -12.03 14.67 -1.42
N ILE A 97 -12.99 14.80 -0.50
CA ILE A 97 -14.38 14.41 -0.75
C ILE A 97 -15.09 15.36 -1.73
N ALA A 98 -14.71 16.64 -1.74
CA ALA A 98 -15.32 17.64 -2.61
C ALA A 98 -14.97 17.41 -4.08
N SER A 99 -13.67 17.25 -4.37
CA SER A 99 -13.14 17.00 -5.71
C SER A 99 -13.20 15.53 -6.12
N ARG A 100 -13.35 14.62 -5.14
CA ARG A 100 -13.27 13.16 -5.31
C ARG A 100 -11.93 12.70 -5.87
N LYS A 101 -10.86 13.46 -5.62
CA LYS A 101 -9.51 13.14 -6.06
C LYS A 101 -8.71 12.52 -4.93
N ALA A 102 -7.93 11.50 -5.25
CA ALA A 102 -6.95 10.96 -4.33
C ALA A 102 -5.84 11.99 -4.09
N ASP A 103 -5.34 12.04 -2.86
CA ASP A 103 -4.18 12.83 -2.47
C ASP A 103 -2.94 11.97 -2.50
N PHE A 104 -2.10 12.20 -3.51
CA PHE A 104 -0.84 11.49 -3.70
C PHE A 104 0.28 11.98 -2.79
N SER A 105 0.04 12.97 -1.92
CA SER A 105 0.99 13.34 -0.85
C SER A 105 0.74 12.59 0.45
N SER A 106 -0.46 12.02 0.66
CA SER A 106 -0.90 11.47 1.96
C SER A 106 -0.86 12.48 3.12
N GLU A 107 -0.99 13.78 2.82
CA GLU A 107 -0.92 14.86 3.81
C GLU A 107 -2.28 15.51 4.10
N LEU A 108 -3.35 15.09 3.39
CA LEU A 108 -4.70 15.58 3.64
C LEU A 108 -5.10 15.41 5.12
N ASP A 109 -5.36 16.55 5.75
CA ASP A 109 -5.99 16.60 7.07
C ASP A 109 -7.45 16.10 6.98
N ALA A 110 -7.79 15.16 7.85
CA ALA A 110 -9.09 14.48 7.84
C ALA A 110 -10.28 15.42 8.05
N MET A 111 -10.11 16.52 8.77
CA MET A 111 -11.19 17.50 8.95
C MET A 111 -11.31 18.40 7.74
N LYS A 112 -10.19 18.80 7.13
CA LYS A 112 -10.19 19.62 5.91
C LYS A 112 -10.80 18.91 4.71
N SER A 113 -10.63 17.59 4.59
CA SER A 113 -11.18 16.81 3.48
C SER A 113 -12.70 16.61 3.53
N LEU A 114 -13.33 16.84 4.70
CA LEU A 114 -14.76 16.65 4.91
C LEU A 114 -15.61 17.90 4.62
N TYR A 115 -15.02 19.10 4.71
CA TYR A 115 -15.77 20.33 4.48
C TYR A 115 -15.90 20.61 2.98
N VAL A 116 -17.09 20.32 2.45
CA VAL A 116 -17.57 21.00 1.22
C VAL A 116 -17.59 22.48 1.57
N GLN A 117 -16.68 23.28 0.98
CA GLN A 117 -16.74 24.74 1.10
C GLN A 117 -18.18 25.17 0.73
N ARG A 118 -18.90 25.70 1.72
CA ARG A 118 -20.21 26.33 1.54
C ARG A 118 -20.02 27.77 1.16
#